data_AF-A0A831M9A6-F1
#
_entry.id   AF-A0A831M9A6-F1
#
_cell.length_a   1.000
_cell.length_b   1.000
_cell.length_c   1.000
_cell.angle_alpha   90.00
_cell.angle_beta   90.00
_cell.angle_gamma   90.00
#
_symmetry.space_group_name_H-M   'P 1'
#
loop_
_entity.id
_entity.type
_entity.pdbx_description
1 polymer ?
#
loop_
_entity_poly.entity_id
_entity_poly.type
_entity_poly.pdbx_seq_one_letter_code
_entity_poly.pdbx_strand_id
1 'polypeptide(L)'
;MTSEAVVQAIENMAQHRHRFEAFCRSLSEEELARPVPAGHWTVKDYIIHLASFDAEINRWIDGVLAGRPDTPSLNPGGTPFDVDAWNEEQVSKRRQWRLDEILAEARQLRASLEAQLRLLEDSHIDAVFHFPGDNKRDPADLPYRLFLNGLARHDPIHVADMIKALPERAQDPELKAWLDDTVVRWYQATMAGPPKR
;
A
#
# COMPACT_ATOMS: atom_id res chain seq x y z
N MET A 1 -11.33 2.74 23.72
CA MET A 1 -10.57 1.45 23.62
C MET A 1 -10.30 1.19 22.14
N THR A 2 -9.15 0.64 21.76
CA THR A 2 -8.82 0.33 20.36
C THR A 2 -9.84 -0.65 19.76
N SER A 3 -10.26 -0.42 18.52
CA SER A 3 -11.19 -1.29 17.79
C SER A 3 -10.61 -2.69 17.53
N GLU A 4 -11.43 -3.74 17.65
CA GLU A 4 -11.03 -5.11 17.28
C GLU A 4 -10.65 -5.21 15.80
N ALA A 5 -11.37 -4.51 14.92
CA ALA A 5 -11.08 -4.46 13.49
C ALA A 5 -9.69 -3.86 13.20
N VAL A 6 -9.28 -2.88 14.01
CA VAL A 6 -7.95 -2.26 13.94
C VAL A 6 -6.86 -3.23 14.38
N VAL A 7 -7.07 -3.93 15.49
CA VAL A 7 -6.11 -4.95 15.96
C VAL A 7 -5.90 -6.01 14.88
N GLN A 8 -6.99 -6.52 14.30
CA GLN A 8 -6.91 -7.51 13.22
C GLN A 8 -6.21 -6.98 11.97
N ALA A 9 -6.45 -5.72 11.60
CA ALA A 9 -5.79 -5.08 10.47
C ALA A 9 -4.28 -4.95 10.70
N ILE A 10 -3.86 -4.52 11.90
CA ILE A 10 -2.43 -4.42 12.27
C ILE A 10 -1.74 -5.79 12.18
N GLU A 11 -2.38 -6.84 12.71
CA GLU A 11 -1.83 -8.20 12.63
C GLU A 11 -1.66 -8.69 11.19
N ASN A 12 -2.64 -8.41 10.33
CA ASN A 12 -2.56 -8.74 8.91
C ASN A 12 -1.44 -7.96 8.21
N MET A 13 -1.33 -6.65 8.48
CA MET A 13 -0.28 -5.79 7.95
C MET A 13 1.11 -6.29 8.34
N ALA A 14 1.29 -6.69 9.60
CA ALA A 14 2.56 -7.21 10.09
C ALA A 14 2.96 -8.52 9.39
N GLN A 15 2.01 -9.45 9.24
CA GLN A 15 2.24 -10.72 8.53
C GLN A 15 2.59 -10.49 7.07
N HIS A 16 1.84 -9.61 6.38
CA HIS A 16 2.08 -9.30 4.97
C HIS A 16 3.40 -8.56 4.77
N ARG A 17 3.76 -7.62 5.65
CA ARG A 17 5.04 -6.91 5.59
C ARG A 17 6.22 -7.83 5.79
N HIS A 18 6.11 -8.81 6.70
CA HIS A 18 7.14 -9.82 6.89
C HIS A 18 7.39 -10.64 5.61
N ARG A 19 6.31 -11.14 4.98
CA ARG A 19 6.40 -11.90 3.72
C ARG A 19 6.92 -11.04 2.57
N PHE A 20 6.46 -9.80 2.49
CA PHE A 20 6.92 -8.82 1.49
C PHE A 20 8.41 -8.53 1.62
N GLU A 21 8.90 -8.27 2.84
CA GLU A 21 10.32 -8.06 3.09
C GLU A 21 11.17 -9.28 2.70
N ALA A 22 10.71 -10.49 3.01
CA ALA A 22 11.38 -11.73 2.63
C ALA A 22 11.42 -11.89 1.10
N PHE A 23 10.29 -11.67 0.42
CA PHE A 23 10.19 -11.66 -1.03
C PHE A 23 11.17 -10.67 -1.64
N CYS A 24 11.18 -9.40 -1.20
CA CYS A 24 12.08 -8.36 -1.70
C CYS A 24 13.56 -8.78 -1.61
N ARG A 25 13.99 -9.32 -0.46
CA ARG A 25 15.38 -9.75 -0.24
C ARG A 25 15.77 -10.99 -1.06
N SER A 26 14.80 -11.75 -1.56
CA SER A 26 15.03 -12.92 -2.41
C SER A 26 15.24 -12.57 -3.89
N LEU A 27 14.95 -11.32 -4.27
CA LEU A 27 15.07 -10.86 -5.64
C LEU A 27 16.52 -10.47 -5.96
N SER A 28 16.95 -10.83 -7.17
CA SER A 28 18.21 -10.36 -7.74
C SER A 28 18.09 -8.92 -8.25
N GLU A 29 19.23 -8.26 -8.45
CA GLU A 29 19.28 -6.92 -9.06
C GLU A 29 18.63 -6.89 -10.46
N GLU A 30 18.74 -7.97 -11.23
CA GLU A 30 18.08 -8.10 -12.52
C GLU A 30 16.56 -8.06 -12.36
N GLU A 31 16.01 -8.86 -11.45
CA GLU A 31 14.57 -8.92 -11.17
C GLU A 31 14.03 -7.59 -10.65
N LEU A 32 14.79 -6.94 -9.75
CA LEU A 32 14.46 -5.61 -9.22
C LEU A 32 14.37 -4.54 -10.32
N ALA A 33 15.19 -4.65 -11.36
CA ALA A 33 15.24 -3.70 -12.47
C ALA A 33 14.17 -3.96 -13.55
N ARG A 34 13.40 -5.06 -13.48
CA ARG A 34 12.43 -5.38 -14.53
C ARG A 34 11.24 -4.41 -14.51
N PRO A 35 10.79 -3.93 -15.68
CA PRO A 35 9.60 -3.10 -15.78
C PRO A 35 8.33 -3.93 -15.51
N VAL A 36 7.42 -3.39 -14.70
CA VAL A 36 6.11 -4.01 -14.46
C VAL A 36 5.16 -3.67 -15.62
N PRO A 37 4.50 -4.67 -16.25
CA PRO A 37 3.60 -4.43 -17.37
C PRO A 37 2.46 -3.46 -17.03
N ALA A 38 2.02 -2.70 -18.05
CA ALA A 38 0.94 -1.71 -17.97
C ALA A 38 1.22 -0.50 -17.04
N GLY A 39 2.47 -0.31 -16.62
CA GLY A 39 2.96 0.90 -15.95
C GLY A 39 4.36 1.29 -16.43
N HIS A 40 4.94 2.32 -15.81
CA HIS A 40 6.32 2.77 -16.08
C HIS A 40 7.29 2.48 -14.94
N TRP A 41 6.81 1.86 -13.85
CA TRP A 41 7.62 1.48 -12.70
C TRP A 41 8.28 0.13 -12.88
N THR A 42 9.48 0.01 -12.31
CA THR A 42 10.17 -1.26 -12.11
C THR A 42 9.65 -1.99 -10.87
N VAL A 43 10.04 -3.26 -10.72
CA VAL A 43 9.80 -4.02 -9.48
C VAL A 43 10.34 -3.27 -8.25
N LYS A 44 11.54 -2.68 -8.34
CA LYS A 44 12.12 -1.86 -7.25
C LYS A 44 11.31 -0.59 -6.97
N ASP A 45 10.78 0.07 -8.00
CA ASP A 45 9.95 1.27 -7.81
C ASP A 45 8.66 0.92 -7.04
N TYR A 46 8.04 -0.24 -7.29
CA TYR A 46 6.92 -0.73 -6.49
C TYR A 46 7.31 -0.98 -5.02
N ILE A 47 8.52 -1.49 -4.77
CA ILE A 47 9.03 -1.65 -3.39
C ILE A 47 9.16 -0.30 -2.70
N ILE A 48 9.69 0.70 -3.41
CA ILE A 48 9.84 2.06 -2.88
C ILE A 48 8.47 2.68 -2.57
N HIS A 49 7.50 2.53 -3.47
CA HIS A 49 6.13 2.97 -3.25
C HIS A 49 5.55 2.37 -1.97
N LEU A 50 5.58 1.04 -1.83
CA LEU A 50 5.08 0.34 -0.63
C LEU A 50 5.84 0.70 0.65
N ALA A 51 7.15 0.95 0.54
CA ALA A 51 8.00 1.34 1.66
C ALA A 51 7.68 2.74 2.18
N SER A 52 7.36 3.68 1.28
CA SER A 52 7.17 5.09 1.61
C SER A 52 5.72 5.46 1.90
N PHE A 53 4.74 4.79 1.30
CA PHE A 53 3.32 5.17 1.38
C PHE A 53 2.76 5.14 2.81
N ASP A 54 3.33 4.33 3.71
CA ASP A 54 2.98 4.32 5.13
C ASP A 54 3.10 5.73 5.76
N ALA A 55 4.01 6.59 5.29
CA ALA A 55 4.15 7.97 5.76
C ALA A 55 2.91 8.82 5.45
N GLU A 56 2.32 8.63 4.27
CA GLU A 56 1.13 9.37 3.85
C GLU A 56 -0.12 8.85 4.56
N ILE A 57 -0.21 7.53 4.76
CA ILE A 57 -1.27 6.94 5.57
C ILE A 57 -1.22 7.45 7.02
N ASN A 58 -0.03 7.60 7.62
CA ASN A 58 0.09 8.22 8.95
C ASN A 58 -0.52 9.64 8.96
N ARG A 59 -0.24 10.45 7.93
CA ARG A 59 -0.80 11.80 7.82
C ARG A 59 -2.33 11.76 7.74
N TRP A 60 -2.89 10.82 6.98
CA TRP A 60 -4.34 10.66 6.85
C TRP A 60 -5.00 10.27 8.18
N ILE A 61 -4.40 9.33 8.91
CA ILE A 61 -4.90 8.88 10.22
C ILE A 61 -4.83 10.00 11.25
N ASP A 62 -3.74 10.77 11.30
CA ASP A 62 -3.65 11.97 12.15
C ASP A 62 -4.80 12.96 11.87
N GLY A 63 -5.11 13.16 10.59
CA GLY A 63 -6.27 13.94 10.16
C GLY A 63 -7.58 13.43 10.75
N VAL A 64 -7.85 12.13 10.63
CA VAL A 64 -9.06 11.50 11.18
C VAL A 64 -9.12 11.66 12.70
N LEU A 65 -8.03 11.36 13.43
CA LEU A 65 -7.94 11.48 14.88
C LEU A 65 -8.16 12.91 15.37
N ALA A 66 -7.77 13.90 14.56
CA ALA A 66 -7.96 15.31 14.85
C ALA A 66 -9.30 15.89 14.33
N GLY A 67 -10.21 15.05 13.83
CA GLY A 67 -11.51 15.48 13.33
C GLY A 67 -11.45 16.25 12.00
N ARG A 68 -10.41 16.03 11.19
CA ARG A 68 -10.19 16.62 9.86
C ARG A 68 -10.26 15.54 8.77
N PRO A 69 -11.46 15.04 8.43
CA PRO A 69 -11.62 13.91 7.50
C PRO A 69 -11.15 14.22 6.07
N ASP A 70 -11.05 15.50 5.68
CA ASP A 70 -10.60 15.92 4.35
C ASP A 70 -9.07 15.90 4.17
N THR A 71 -8.33 15.54 5.23
CA THR A 71 -6.85 15.49 5.21
C THR A 71 -6.28 14.68 4.03
N PRO A 72 -6.86 13.54 3.61
CA PRO A 72 -6.39 12.79 2.44
C PRO A 72 -6.41 13.56 1.12
N SER A 73 -7.31 14.53 0.97
CA SER A 73 -7.48 15.31 -0.28
C SER A 73 -6.65 16.58 -0.32
N LEU A 74 -5.90 16.88 0.75
CA LEU A 74 -5.16 18.14 0.89
C LEU A 74 -3.71 17.89 1.27
N ASN A 75 -2.79 18.61 0.62
CA ASN A 75 -1.42 18.79 1.12
C ASN A 75 -1.43 19.58 2.44
N PRO A 76 -0.34 19.54 3.25
CA PRO A 76 -0.21 20.36 4.46
C PRO A 76 -0.43 21.87 4.26
N GLY A 77 -0.23 22.39 3.04
CA GLY A 77 -0.50 23.78 2.65
C GLY A 77 -1.93 24.07 2.17
N GLY A 78 -2.83 23.08 2.19
CA GLY A 78 -4.23 23.22 1.77
C GLY A 78 -4.49 23.15 0.26
N THR A 79 -3.47 22.85 -0.56
CA THR A 79 -3.66 22.59 -1.99
C THR A 79 -4.15 21.16 -2.21
N PRO A 80 -4.88 20.88 -3.32
CA PRO A 80 -5.31 19.51 -3.64
C PRO A 80 -4.15 18.52 -3.62
N PHE A 81 -4.34 17.39 -2.97
CA PHE A 81 -3.38 16.29 -2.93
C PHE A 81 -3.53 15.41 -4.17
N ASP A 82 -2.39 15.03 -4.76
CA ASP A 82 -2.32 14.10 -5.89
C ASP A 82 -1.47 12.90 -5.43
N VAL A 83 -2.15 11.76 -5.25
CA VAL A 83 -1.53 10.51 -4.76
C VAL A 83 -0.45 10.02 -5.72
N ASP A 84 -0.68 10.13 -7.03
CA ASP A 84 0.26 9.65 -8.04
C ASP A 84 1.50 10.53 -8.10
N ALA A 85 1.32 11.86 -8.13
CA ALA A 85 2.44 12.79 -8.13
C ALA A 85 3.31 12.64 -6.88
N TRP A 86 2.69 12.44 -5.70
CA TRP A 86 3.41 12.18 -4.47
C TRP A 86 4.19 10.86 -4.54
N ASN A 87 3.57 9.79 -5.04
CA ASN A 87 4.23 8.50 -5.21
C ASN A 87 5.42 8.58 -6.16
N GLU A 88 5.29 9.25 -7.31
CA GLU A 88 6.39 9.50 -8.25
C GLU A 88 7.55 10.23 -7.58
N GLU A 89 7.24 11.24 -6.76
CA GLU A 89 8.26 11.98 -6.01
C GLU A 89 9.01 11.06 -5.03
N GLN A 90 8.28 10.22 -4.26
CA GLN A 90 8.91 9.30 -3.32
C GLN A 90 9.76 8.23 -4.01
N VAL A 91 9.29 7.70 -5.15
CA VAL A 91 10.02 6.77 -6.01
C VAL A 91 11.32 7.41 -6.50
N SER A 92 11.23 8.61 -7.07
CA SER A 92 12.38 9.35 -7.62
C SER A 92 13.47 9.59 -6.57
N LYS A 93 13.09 10.02 -5.35
CA LYS A 93 14.02 10.30 -4.24
C LYS A 93 14.85 9.09 -3.81
N ARG A 94 14.32 7.88 -3.96
CA ARG A 94 14.90 6.63 -3.42
C ARG A 94 15.37 5.65 -4.48
N ARG A 95 15.21 5.96 -5.77
CA ARG A 95 15.56 5.03 -6.86
C ARG A 95 17.03 4.57 -6.79
N GLN A 96 17.92 5.44 -6.33
CA GLN A 96 19.35 5.17 -6.17
C GLN A 96 19.73 4.53 -4.82
N TRP A 97 18.80 4.40 -3.88
CA TRP A 97 19.09 3.80 -2.57
C TRP A 97 19.28 2.29 -2.70
N ARG A 98 20.01 1.72 -1.74
CA ARG A 98 20.11 0.27 -1.59
C ARG A 98 18.78 -0.29 -1.09
N LEU A 99 18.46 -1.53 -1.46
CA LEU A 99 17.23 -2.19 -1.02
C LEU A 99 17.10 -2.21 0.52
N ASP A 100 18.19 -2.48 1.24
CA ASP A 100 18.17 -2.49 2.70
C ASP A 100 17.87 -1.12 3.32
N GLU A 101 18.29 -0.02 2.69
CA GLU A 101 17.99 1.34 3.16
C GLU A 101 16.49 1.64 3.01
N ILE A 102 15.90 1.25 1.87
CA ILE A 102 14.46 1.36 1.61
C ILE A 102 13.66 0.55 2.64
N LEU A 103 14.06 -0.70 2.90
CA LEU A 103 13.36 -1.58 3.86
C LEU A 103 13.57 -1.13 5.32
N ALA A 104 14.71 -0.51 5.65
CA ALA A 104 14.93 0.05 6.98
C ALA A 104 14.01 1.23 7.26
N GLU A 105 13.86 2.15 6.30
CA GLU A 105 12.90 3.25 6.40
C GLU A 105 11.45 2.73 6.48
N ALA A 106 11.10 1.76 5.63
CA ALA A 106 9.78 1.12 5.64
C ALA A 106 9.41 0.57 7.02
N ARG A 107 10.39 -0.01 7.74
CA ARG A 107 10.18 -0.52 9.10
C ARG A 107 9.84 0.59 10.09
N GLN A 108 10.52 1.74 9.99
CA GLN A 108 10.27 2.90 10.86
C GLN A 108 8.88 3.51 10.58
N LEU A 109 8.55 3.69 9.32
CA LEU A 109 7.24 4.22 8.90
C LEU A 109 6.10 3.29 9.30
N ARG A 110 6.28 1.97 9.14
CA ARG A 110 5.31 0.97 9.57
C ARG A 110 5.09 0.98 11.08
N ALA A 111 6.17 1.07 11.87
CA ALA A 111 6.04 1.15 13.33
C ALA A 111 5.26 2.39 13.78
N SER A 112 5.48 3.54 13.12
CA SER A 112 4.67 4.75 13.36
C SER A 112 3.20 4.52 12.99
N LEU A 113 2.95 3.91 11.83
CA LEU A 113 1.60 3.64 11.34
C LEU A 113 0.83 2.72 12.30
N GLU A 114 1.46 1.63 12.75
CA GLU A 114 0.86 0.73 13.72
C GLU A 114 0.55 1.42 15.04
N ALA A 115 1.44 2.30 15.52
CA ALA A 115 1.21 3.07 16.74
C ALA A 115 0.01 4.02 16.60
N GLN A 116 -0.13 4.71 15.46
CA GLN A 116 -1.27 5.58 15.20
C GLN A 116 -2.58 4.81 15.01
N LEU A 117 -2.56 3.71 14.27
CA LEU A 117 -3.74 2.86 14.09
C LEU A 117 -4.32 2.42 15.43
N ARG A 118 -3.48 2.11 16.44
CA ARG A 118 -3.95 1.72 17.78
C ARG A 118 -4.75 2.81 18.51
N LEU A 119 -4.67 4.06 18.08
CA LEU A 119 -5.47 5.15 18.64
C LEU A 119 -6.90 5.18 18.07
N LEU A 120 -7.16 4.46 16.98
CA LEU A 120 -8.48 4.40 16.36
C LEU A 120 -9.44 3.53 17.19
N GLU A 121 -10.55 4.15 17.54
CA GLU A 121 -11.71 3.53 18.20
C GLU A 121 -12.79 3.16 17.17
N ASP A 122 -13.77 2.34 17.57
CA ASP A 122 -14.86 1.89 16.69
C ASP A 122 -15.61 3.05 16.03
N SER A 123 -15.81 4.16 16.75
CA SER A 123 -16.44 5.38 16.23
C SER A 123 -15.72 5.97 15.03
N HIS A 124 -14.40 5.84 14.96
CA HIS A 124 -13.63 6.26 13.79
C HIS A 124 -13.84 5.26 12.66
N ILE A 125 -13.75 3.96 12.93
CA ILE A 125 -13.83 2.90 11.92
C ILE A 125 -15.22 2.80 11.27
N ASP A 126 -16.27 3.16 12.01
CA ASP A 126 -17.64 3.20 11.51
C ASP A 126 -17.95 4.49 10.74
N ALA A 127 -17.03 5.46 10.72
CA ALA A 127 -17.15 6.67 9.92
C ALA A 127 -16.83 6.42 8.43
N VAL A 128 -17.14 7.42 7.63
CA VAL A 128 -16.76 7.47 6.21
C VAL A 128 -15.31 7.94 6.11
N PHE A 129 -14.53 7.26 5.28
CA PHE A 129 -13.22 7.67 4.85
C PHE A 129 -13.31 8.22 3.43
N HIS A 130 -12.80 9.43 3.22
CA HIS A 130 -12.71 10.03 1.90
C HIS A 130 -11.37 9.65 1.26
N PHE A 131 -11.42 8.83 0.20
CA PHE A 131 -10.25 8.49 -0.60
C PHE A 131 -10.09 9.53 -1.72
N PRO A 132 -8.91 10.17 -1.83
CA PRO A 132 -8.69 11.27 -2.77
C PRO A 132 -8.63 10.85 -4.24
N GLY A 133 -8.69 9.55 -4.55
CA GLY A 133 -8.51 9.04 -5.90
C GLY A 133 -7.05 8.74 -6.24
N ASP A 134 -6.87 8.07 -7.37
CA ASP A 134 -5.58 7.83 -8.03
C ASP A 134 -5.83 7.62 -9.54
N ASN A 135 -4.79 7.34 -10.30
CA ASN A 135 -4.87 7.12 -11.76
C ASN A 135 -5.75 5.94 -12.19
N LYS A 136 -6.18 5.08 -11.26
CA LYS A 136 -7.07 3.94 -11.51
C LYS A 136 -8.47 4.14 -10.96
N ARG A 137 -8.67 5.08 -10.04
CA ARG A 137 -9.88 5.21 -9.24
C ARG A 137 -10.22 6.67 -9.02
N ASP A 138 -11.46 7.03 -9.34
CA ASP A 138 -11.99 8.34 -8.99
C ASP A 138 -12.02 8.54 -7.45
N PRO A 139 -11.96 9.79 -6.97
CA PRO A 139 -12.18 10.10 -5.56
C PRO A 139 -13.53 9.56 -5.09
N ALA A 140 -13.56 8.98 -3.89
CA ALA A 140 -14.75 8.33 -3.39
C ALA A 140 -14.83 8.35 -1.86
N ASP A 141 -16.06 8.38 -1.37
CA ASP A 141 -16.38 8.11 0.02
C ASP A 141 -16.61 6.61 0.21
N LEU A 142 -15.89 5.99 1.14
CA LEU A 142 -16.02 4.57 1.46
C LEU A 142 -16.08 4.36 2.97
N PRO A 143 -16.72 3.28 3.44
CA PRO A 143 -16.64 2.91 4.85
C PRO A 143 -15.17 2.79 5.28
N TYR A 144 -14.77 3.41 6.39
CA TYR A 144 -13.37 3.38 6.80
C TYR A 144 -12.89 1.96 7.08
N ARG A 145 -13.76 1.09 7.59
CA ARG A 145 -13.52 -0.36 7.69
C ARG A 145 -13.13 -1.02 6.36
N LEU A 146 -13.72 -0.60 5.24
CA LEU A 146 -13.37 -1.11 3.91
C LEU A 146 -11.99 -0.62 3.47
N PHE A 147 -11.69 0.67 3.67
CA PHE A 147 -10.37 1.22 3.40
C PHE A 147 -9.28 0.48 4.19
N LEU A 148 -9.50 0.30 5.50
CA LEU A 148 -8.56 -0.39 6.39
C LEU A 148 -8.32 -1.84 5.97
N ASN A 149 -9.37 -2.55 5.50
CA ASN A 149 -9.24 -3.90 4.97
C ASN A 149 -8.35 -3.95 3.72
N GLY A 150 -8.51 -2.98 2.81
CA GLY A 150 -7.65 -2.83 1.63
C GLY A 150 -6.22 -2.46 1.98
N LEU A 151 -6.03 -1.49 2.89
CA LEU A 151 -4.72 -1.09 3.41
C LEU A 151 -3.98 -2.28 4.03
N ALA A 152 -4.69 -3.13 4.78
CA ALA A 152 -4.10 -4.30 5.39
C ALA A 152 -3.49 -5.28 4.37
N ARG A 153 -3.94 -5.23 3.11
CA ARG A 153 -3.48 -6.08 1.99
C ARG A 153 -2.70 -5.31 0.93
N HIS A 154 -2.26 -4.09 1.24
CA HIS A 154 -1.55 -3.25 0.28
C HIS A 154 -0.28 -3.92 -0.27
N ASP A 155 0.50 -4.55 0.61
CA ASP A 155 1.72 -5.28 0.23
C ASP A 155 1.41 -6.43 -0.77
N PRO A 156 0.57 -7.45 -0.47
CA PRO A 156 0.29 -8.53 -1.42
C PRO A 156 -0.44 -8.08 -2.68
N ILE A 157 -1.28 -7.03 -2.59
CA ILE A 157 -1.92 -6.44 -3.78
C ILE A 157 -0.87 -6.04 -4.80
N HIS A 158 0.19 -5.35 -4.38
CA HIS A 158 1.22 -4.86 -5.29
C HIS A 158 2.33 -5.88 -5.54
N VAL A 159 2.54 -6.87 -4.68
CA VAL A 159 3.33 -8.05 -5.07
C VAL A 159 2.67 -8.77 -6.25
N ALA A 160 1.34 -8.90 -6.28
CA ALA A 160 0.67 -9.47 -7.45
C ALA A 160 0.91 -8.65 -8.74
N ASP A 161 1.12 -7.33 -8.64
CA ASP A 161 1.57 -6.52 -9.78
C ASP A 161 3.03 -6.83 -10.16
N MET A 162 3.94 -6.86 -9.18
CA MET A 162 5.37 -7.15 -9.39
C MET A 162 5.58 -8.51 -10.07
N ILE A 163 4.80 -9.52 -9.71
CA ILE A 163 4.90 -10.88 -10.28
C ILE A 163 4.55 -10.93 -11.77
N LYS A 164 3.81 -9.95 -12.31
CA LYS A 164 3.59 -9.84 -13.76
C LYS A 164 4.90 -9.60 -14.53
N ALA A 165 5.93 -9.05 -13.88
CA ALA A 165 7.29 -8.90 -14.44
C ALA A 165 8.20 -10.11 -14.16
N LEU A 166 7.76 -11.03 -13.30
CA LEU A 166 8.54 -12.15 -12.77
C LEU A 166 7.79 -13.49 -12.97
N PRO A 167 7.48 -13.89 -14.22
CA PRO A 167 6.70 -15.09 -14.49
C PRO A 167 7.33 -16.38 -13.94
N GLU A 168 8.65 -16.42 -13.76
CA GLU A 168 9.36 -17.53 -13.12
C GLU A 168 9.03 -17.64 -11.62
N ARG A 169 8.80 -16.52 -10.93
CA ARG A 169 8.39 -16.49 -9.52
C ARG A 169 6.92 -16.83 -9.36
N ALA A 170 6.10 -16.58 -10.38
CA ALA A 170 4.66 -16.86 -10.35
C ALA A 170 4.32 -18.33 -10.09
N GLN A 171 5.27 -19.26 -10.28
CA GLN A 171 5.07 -20.70 -10.03
C GLN A 171 5.39 -21.15 -8.60
N ASP A 172 6.01 -20.29 -7.78
CA ASP A 172 6.35 -20.58 -6.39
C ASP A 172 5.08 -20.88 -5.56
N PRO A 173 4.98 -22.08 -4.94
CA PRO A 173 3.79 -22.46 -4.18
C PRO A 173 3.49 -21.58 -2.97
N GLU A 174 4.50 -21.09 -2.26
CA GLU A 174 4.32 -20.26 -1.06
C GLU A 174 3.81 -18.88 -1.46
N LEU A 175 4.39 -18.32 -2.52
CA LEU A 175 3.95 -17.05 -3.08
C LEU A 175 2.53 -17.14 -3.64
N LYS A 176 2.20 -18.22 -4.38
CA LYS A 176 0.83 -18.47 -4.85
C LYS A 176 -0.16 -18.52 -3.69
N ALA A 177 0.15 -19.29 -2.65
CA ALA A 177 -0.70 -19.42 -1.48
C ALA A 177 -0.88 -18.08 -0.75
N TRP A 178 0.17 -17.26 -0.69
CA TRP A 178 0.08 -15.93 -0.11
C TRP A 178 -0.81 -14.98 -0.94
N LEU A 179 -0.72 -15.04 -2.27
CA LEU A 179 -1.50 -14.18 -3.17
C LEU A 179 -2.92 -14.72 -3.46
N ASP A 180 -3.23 -15.94 -3.02
CA ASP A 180 -4.59 -16.52 -3.02
C ASP A 180 -5.44 -15.94 -1.87
N ASP A 181 -5.59 -14.61 -1.88
CA ASP A 181 -6.50 -13.87 -1.02
C ASP A 181 -7.63 -13.30 -1.87
N THR A 182 -8.87 -13.39 -1.37
CA THR A 182 -10.07 -12.99 -2.11
C THR A 182 -10.09 -11.50 -2.42
N VAL A 183 -9.59 -10.65 -1.53
CA VAL A 183 -9.51 -9.19 -1.73
C VAL A 183 -8.39 -8.86 -2.70
N VAL A 184 -7.24 -9.53 -2.61
CA VAL A 184 -6.15 -9.38 -3.59
C VAL A 184 -6.65 -9.72 -5.00
N ARG A 185 -7.32 -10.87 -5.16
CA ARG A 185 -7.90 -11.28 -6.46
C ARG A 185 -8.96 -10.32 -6.96
N TRP A 186 -9.87 -9.89 -6.09
CA TRP A 186 -10.90 -8.92 -6.44
C TRP A 186 -10.29 -7.59 -6.90
N TYR A 187 -9.29 -7.08 -6.17
CA TYR A 187 -8.58 -5.85 -6.53
C TYR A 187 -7.91 -5.99 -7.90
N GLN A 188 -7.15 -7.07 -8.11
CA GLN A 188 -6.47 -7.34 -9.38
C GLN A 188 -7.45 -7.44 -10.56
N ALA A 189 -8.60 -8.09 -10.37
CA ALA A 189 -9.64 -8.18 -11.40
C ALA A 189 -10.30 -6.82 -11.70
N THR A 190 -10.53 -6.01 -10.66
CA THR A 190 -11.18 -4.70 -10.81
C THR A 190 -10.26 -3.68 -11.48
N MET A 191 -8.97 -3.66 -11.11
CA MET A 191 -7.99 -2.70 -11.64
C MET A 191 -7.48 -3.03 -13.03
N ALA A 192 -7.59 -4.29 -13.47
CA ALA A 192 -7.22 -4.66 -14.84
C ALA A 192 -8.14 -4.05 -15.91
N GLY A 193 -9.31 -3.53 -15.50
CA GLY A 193 -10.36 -3.10 -16.42
C GLY A 193 -11.00 -4.28 -17.16
N PRO A 194 -12.04 -4.05 -17.98
CA PRO A 194 -12.60 -5.10 -18.82
C PRO A 194 -11.54 -5.62 -19.80
N PRO A 195 -11.53 -6.93 -20.14
CA PRO A 195 -10.61 -7.45 -21.15
C PRO A 195 -10.78 -6.66 -22.46
N LYS A 196 -9.66 -6.17 -23.01
CA LYS A 196 -9.65 -5.52 -24.32
C LYS A 196 -10.13 -6.54 -25.35
N ARG A 197 -11.30 -6.29 -25.95
CA ARG A 197 -11.89 -7.10 -27.02
C ARG A 197 -11.12 -6.92 -28.33
#